data_AF-A0A2E0Y8M5-F1
#
_entry.id   AF-A0A2E0Y8M5-F1
#
_cell.length_a   1.000
_cell.length_b   1.000
_cell.length_c   1.000
_cell.angle_alpha   90.00
_cell.angle_beta   90.00
_cell.angle_gamma   90.00
#
_symmetry.space_group_name_H-M   'P 1'
#
loop_
_entity.id
_entity.type
_entity.pdbx_description
1 polymer ?
#
loop_
_entity_poly.entity_id
_entity_poly.type
_entity_poly.pdbx_seq_one_letter_code
_entity_poly.pdbx_strand_id
1 'polypeptide(L)' 'MSSFADDLFIFEIANNHQGSVAHGKRIIDAVGDIAARHGIRAAVKFQYRDLDTFIHPDFRDRDDVPHIPRFLGTRLSDE' A
#
# COMPACT_ATOMS: atom_id res chain seq x y z
N MET A 1 28.72 -14.03 -1.70
CA MET A 1 28.10 -13.07 -2.66
C MET A 1 26.96 -12.40 -1.92
N SER A 2 26.83 -11.07 -2.00
CA SER A 2 25.68 -10.39 -1.41
C SER A 2 24.45 -10.58 -2.30
N SER A 3 23.28 -10.73 -1.69
CA SER A 3 21.99 -10.80 -2.38
C SER A 3 21.38 -9.41 -2.56
N PHE A 4 20.39 -9.30 -3.45
CA PHE A 4 19.59 -8.08 -3.57
C PHE A 4 18.89 -7.70 -2.26
N ALA A 5 18.48 -8.70 -1.47
CA ALA A 5 17.68 -8.51 -0.26
C ALA A 5 18.52 -8.18 0.99
N ASP A 6 19.85 -8.27 0.90
CA ASP A 6 20.74 -7.98 2.03
C ASP A 6 20.51 -6.54 2.49
N ASP A 7 20.25 -6.34 3.79
CA ASP A 7 19.99 -5.03 4.41
C ASP A 7 18.88 -4.19 3.74
N LEU A 8 17.93 -4.83 3.03
CA LEU A 8 16.79 -4.15 2.43
C LEU A 8 15.65 -3.99 3.45
N PHE A 9 15.27 -2.74 3.72
CA PHE A 9 14.11 -2.41 4.54
C PHE A 9 12.91 -2.15 3.65
N ILE A 10 11.81 -2.86 3.89
CA ILE A 10 10.56 -2.71 3.15
C ILE A 10 9.54 -1.93 3.99
N PHE A 11 9.17 -0.75 3.52
CA PHE A 11 8.13 0.09 4.09
C PHE A 11 6.77 -0.31 3.50
N GLU A 12 5.96 -1.00 4.29
CA GLU A 12 4.62 -1.43 3.91
C GLU A 12 3.66 -0.24 3.92
N ILE A 13 3.13 0.14 2.76
CA ILE A 13 2.06 1.16 2.70
C ILE A 13 0.68 0.56 2.94
N ALA A 14 0.48 -0.73 2.60
CA ALA A 14 -0.84 -1.37 2.60
C ALA A 14 -1.90 -0.44 1.98
N ASN A 15 -2.94 -0.09 2.73
CA ASN A 15 -3.99 0.85 2.31
C ASN A 15 -3.83 2.26 2.93
N ASN A 16 -2.66 2.59 3.49
CA ASN A 16 -2.42 3.84 4.20
C ASN A 16 -2.44 5.08 3.30
N HIS A 17 -2.50 4.90 1.97
CA HIS A 17 -2.81 5.97 1.02
C HIS A 17 -4.26 6.47 1.12
N GLN A 18 -5.15 5.78 1.83
CA GLN A 18 -6.54 6.21 2.08
C GLN A 18 -7.34 6.50 0.80
N GLY A 19 -7.10 5.74 -0.27
CA GLY A 19 -7.73 6.00 -1.59
C GLY A 19 -7.24 7.28 -2.30
N SER A 20 -6.18 7.92 -1.81
CA SER A 20 -5.64 9.15 -2.40
C SER A 20 -4.23 8.93 -2.96
N VAL A 21 -4.09 9.06 -4.28
CA VAL A 21 -2.77 9.03 -4.96
C VAL A 21 -1.86 10.14 -4.43
N ALA A 22 -2.41 11.35 -4.25
CA ALA A 22 -1.66 12.48 -3.71
C ALA A 22 -1.13 12.19 -2.30
N HIS A 23 -1.92 11.51 -1.46
CA HIS A 23 -1.45 11.11 -0.13
C HIS A 23 -0.39 10.00 -0.19
N GLY A 24 -0.58 9.00 -1.06
CA GLY A 24 0.40 7.94 -1.30
C GLY A 24 1.76 8.50 -1.75
N LYS A 25 1.77 9.50 -2.65
CA LYS A 25 3.00 10.19 -3.07
C LYS A 25 3.72 10.85 -1.88
N ARG A 26 2.99 11.55 -1.01
CA ARG A 26 3.58 12.15 0.21
C ARG A 26 4.20 11.11 1.15
N ILE A 27 3.63 9.90 1.23
CA ILE A 27 4.21 8.80 2.02
C ILE A 27 5.52 8.34 1.39
N ILE A 28 5.56 8.16 0.06
CA ILE A 28 6.77 7.79 -0.67
C ILE A 28 7.86 8.83 -0.47
N ASP A 29 7.54 10.12 -0.62
CA ASP A 29 8.50 11.23 -0.45
C ASP A 29 9.08 11.20 0.98
N ALA A 30 8.25 11.06 2.00
CA ALA A 30 8.70 10.99 3.40
C ALA A 30 9.59 9.77 3.69
N VAL A 31 9.26 8.60 3.12
CA VAL A 31 10.12 7.41 3.22
C VAL A 31 11.45 7.62 2.51
N GLY A 32 11.45 8.24 1.33
CA GLY A 32 12.66 8.60 0.59
C GLY A 32 13.58 9.53 1.40
N ASP A 33 13.01 10.55 2.02
CA ASP A 33 13.75 11.49 2.88
C ASP A 33 14.36 10.80 4.11
N ILE A 34 13.63 9.86 4.73
CA ILE A 34 14.16 9.06 5.85
C ILE A 34 15.29 8.15 5.36
N ALA A 35 15.10 7.48 4.23
CA ALA A 35 16.08 6.55 3.68
C ALA A 35 17.40 7.27 3.34
N ALA A 36 17.32 8.43 2.69
CA ALA A 36 18.48 9.25 2.36
C ALA A 36 19.22 9.76 3.59
N ARG A 37 18.49 10.26 4.61
CA ARG A 37 19.09 10.79 5.84
C ARG A 37 19.81 9.74 6.67
N HIS A 38 19.35 8.50 6.64
CA HIS A 38 19.87 7.42 7.47
C HIS A 38 20.71 6.39 6.71
N GLY A 39 20.91 6.57 5.39
CA GLY A 39 21.66 5.61 4.56
C GLY A 39 20.98 4.25 4.45
N ILE A 40 19.64 4.21 4.52
CA ILE A 40 18.87 2.96 4.51
C ILE A 40 18.63 2.54 3.06
N ARG A 41 18.89 1.27 2.75
CA ARG A 41 18.40 0.64 1.51
C ARG A 41 16.91 0.36 1.69
N ALA A 42 16.08 1.19 1.08
CA ALA A 42 14.63 1.17 1.27
C ALA A 42 13.89 0.72 0.01
N ALA A 43 12.77 0.02 0.21
CA ALA A 43 11.74 -0.20 -0.79
C ALA A 43 10.36 0.13 -0.20
N VAL A 44 9.44 0.62 -1.03
CA VAL A 44 8.03 0.78 -0.65
C VAL A 44 7.24 -0.36 -1.27
N LYS A 45 6.36 -0.99 -0.49
CA LYS A 45 5.55 -2.12 -0.96
C LYS A 45 4.07 -1.77 -0.93
N PHE A 46 3.41 -2.01 -2.05
CA PHE A 46 1.97 -1.86 -2.26
C PHE A 46 1.24 -3.20 -2.15
N GLN A 47 -0.08 -3.14 -1.95
CA GLN A 47 -0.96 -4.30 -2.03
C GLN A 47 -1.89 -4.17 -3.24
N TYR A 48 -1.75 -5.07 -4.19
CA TYR A 48 -2.57 -5.11 -5.40
C TYR A 48 -3.69 -6.14 -5.20
N ARG A 49 -4.92 -5.70 -5.41
CA ARG A 49 -6.12 -6.54 -5.43
C ARG A 49 -7.04 -5.98 -6.48
N ASP A 50 -7.45 -6.80 -7.43
CA ASP A 50 -8.60 -6.49 -8.26
C ASP A 50 -9.85 -6.65 -7.39
N LEU A 51 -10.36 -5.55 -6.84
CA LEU A 51 -11.47 -5.59 -5.88
C LEU A 51 -12.78 -6.10 -6.49
N ASP A 52 -12.92 -6.05 -7.81
CA ASP A 52 -14.14 -6.53 -8.47
C ASP A 52 -14.19 -8.06 -8.55
N THR A 53 -13.03 -8.72 -8.61
CA THR A 53 -12.93 -10.19 -8.59
C THR A 53 -12.51 -10.76 -7.23
N PHE A 54 -11.85 -9.96 -6.38
CA PHE A 54 -11.36 -10.38 -5.07
C PHE A 54 -12.46 -10.42 -4.00
N ILE A 55 -13.44 -9.51 -4.06
CA ILE A 55 -14.55 -9.44 -3.11
C ILE A 55 -15.77 -10.13 -3.72
N HIS A 56 -16.27 -11.18 -3.06
CA HIS A 56 -17.49 -11.86 -3.52
C HIS A 56 -18.68 -10.87 -3.54
N PRO A 57 -19.56 -10.89 -4.56
CA PRO A 57 -20.66 -9.92 -4.71
C PRO A 57 -21.53 -9.76 -3.46
N ASP A 58 -21.87 -10.87 -2.79
CA ASP A 58 -22.68 -10.87 -1.55
C ASP A 58 -22.07 -10.08 -0.38
N PHE A 59 -20.78 -9.75 -0.47
CA PHE A 59 -20.05 -9.01 0.56
C PHE A 59 -19.80 -7.56 0.21
N ARG A 60 -20.08 -7.10 -1.02
CA ARG A 60 -19.65 -5.77 -1.50
C ARG A 60 -20.28 -4.62 -0.71
N ASP A 61 -21.53 -4.76 -0.31
CA ASP A 61 -22.26 -3.71 0.41
C ASP A 61 -22.31 -3.93 1.93
N ARG A 62 -21.50 -4.87 2.45
CA ARG A 62 -21.47 -5.24 3.86
C ARG A 62 -20.44 -4.40 4.61
N ASP A 63 -20.89 -3.58 5.56
CA ASP A 63 -20.03 -2.78 6.45
C ASP A 63 -19.67 -3.49 7.76
N ASP A 64 -20.42 -4.53 8.10
CA ASP A 64 -20.24 -5.36 9.30
C ASP A 64 -19.16 -6.44 9.14
N VAL A 65 -18.70 -6.70 7.92
CA VAL A 65 -17.62 -7.67 7.64
C VAL A 65 -16.27 -6.95 7.71
N PRO A 66 -15.32 -7.43 8.55
CA PRO A 66 -14.00 -6.83 8.63
C PRO A 66 -13.32 -6.71 7.27
N HIS A 67 -12.54 -5.64 7.11
CA HIS A 67 -11.78 -5.30 5.91
C HIS A 67 -12.57 -4.92 4.66
N ILE A 68 -13.82 -5.34 4.48
CA ILE A 68 -14.64 -4.96 3.30
C ILE A 68 -14.73 -3.43 3.14
N PRO A 69 -15.27 -2.67 4.12
CA PRO A 69 -15.34 -1.22 3.99
C PRO A 69 -13.96 -0.57 3.88
N ARG A 70 -12.92 -1.18 4.50
CA ARG A 70 -11.54 -0.68 4.39
C ARG A 70 -10.99 -0.83 2.98
N PHE A 71 -11.19 -1.97 2.32
CA PHE A 71 -10.68 -2.22 0.97
C PHE A 71 -11.41 -1.33 -0.04
N LEU A 72 -12.74 -1.29 0.01
CA LEU A 72 -13.56 -0.50 -0.90
C LEU A 72 -13.31 1.00 -0.71
N GLY A 73 -13.24 1.48 0.53
CA GLY A 73 -13.01 2.88 0.85
C GLY A 73 -11.60 3.39 0.51
N THR A 74 -10.66 2.51 0.17
CA THR A 74 -9.29 2.90 -0.23
C THR A 74 -8.92 2.47 -1.64
N ARG A 75 -9.88 2.11 -2.49
CA ARG A 75 -9.62 1.74 -3.87
C ARG A 75 -8.81 2.85 -4.58
N LEU A 76 -7.78 2.45 -5.32
CA LEU A 76 -7.12 3.29 -6.32
C LEU A 76 -7.52 2.76 -7.71
N SER A 77 -7.68 3.66 -8.67
CA SER A 77 -7.89 3.31 -10.08
C SER A 77 -6.56 3.02 -10.78
N ASP A 78 -6.63 2.33 -11.92
CA ASP A 78 -5.47 2.06 -12.78
C ASP A 78 -5.09 3.27 -13.66
N GLU A 79 -5.90 4.34 -13.62
CA GLU A 79 -5.66 5.66 -14.24
C GLU A 79 -4.73 6.53 -13.38
#